data_AF-A0A3L6JK79-F1
#
_entry.id   AF-A0A3L6JK79-F1
#
_cell.length_a   1.000
_cell.length_b   1.000
_cell.length_c   1.000
_cell.angle_alpha   90.00
_cell.angle_beta   90.00
_cell.angle_gamma   90.00
#
_symmetry.space_group_name_H-M   'P 1'
#
loop_
_entity.id
_entity.type
_entity.pdbx_description
1 polymer ?
#
loop_
_entity_poly.entity_id
_entity_poly.type
_entity_poly.pdbx_seq_one_letter_code
_entity_poly.pdbx_strand_id
1 'polypeptide(L)'
;MYGVSMYLVDEAEVWTPIAFVFTGVFAVEGVVRRRAIGLSTKIVGIAQGHAKVTMQELASLSGASPERVTSVLYAAIASGKIRGTIEHSTFIRSEGAVAGAKTVEREVMVARKVPERCFKCGADMNPKEVEWVGPDSVRCPHCGATLAVKTERI
;
A
#
# COMPACT_ATOMS: atom_id res chain seq x y z
N MET A 1 25.04 -33.59 56.52
CA MET A 1 24.69 -32.32 57.18
C MET A 1 25.99 -31.58 57.47
N TYR A 2 26.36 -30.63 56.63
CA TYR A 2 27.45 -29.68 56.86
C TYR A 2 26.84 -28.30 56.79
N GLY A 3 27.07 -27.51 57.83
CA GLY A 3 26.47 -26.21 58.03
C GLY A 3 27.37 -25.05 57.63
N VAL A 4 26.67 -23.93 57.40
CA VAL A 4 27.02 -22.51 57.67
C VAL A 4 28.21 -21.89 56.95
N SER A 5 27.93 -20.86 56.13
CA SER A 5 28.42 -19.46 56.25
C SER A 5 28.15 -18.75 54.92
N MET A 6 27.08 -17.98 54.76
CA MET A 6 26.94 -16.57 55.18
C MET A 6 28.14 -15.71 54.77
N TYR A 7 28.04 -15.09 53.59
CA TYR A 7 28.63 -13.78 53.30
C TYR A 7 27.60 -12.97 52.50
N LEU A 8 26.92 -12.08 53.24
CA LEU A 8 26.35 -10.85 52.73
C LEU A 8 27.51 -9.98 52.24
N VAL A 9 27.45 -9.53 50.99
CA VAL A 9 28.21 -8.38 50.53
C VAL A 9 27.19 -7.30 50.18
N ASP A 10 26.88 -6.51 51.21
CA ASP A 10 26.61 -5.08 51.09
C ASP A 10 27.84 -4.42 50.46
N GLU A 11 27.67 -3.53 49.48
CA GLU A 11 28.30 -2.20 49.50
C GLU A 11 28.00 -1.38 48.23
N ALA A 12 27.33 -0.26 48.49
CA ALA A 12 27.63 1.08 48.00
C ALA A 12 27.25 1.47 46.55
N GLU A 13 26.18 2.26 46.50
CA GLU A 13 25.93 3.34 45.56
C GLU A 13 27.19 4.17 45.26
N VAL A 14 27.53 4.31 43.97
CA VAL A 14 28.41 5.39 43.49
C VAL A 14 27.63 6.14 42.41
N TRP A 15 26.88 7.14 42.84
CA TRP A 15 26.36 8.19 41.97
C TRP A 15 27.53 9.12 41.59
N THR A 16 28.04 9.00 40.38
CA THR A 16 28.86 10.06 39.77
C THR A 16 28.00 10.90 38.83
N PRO A 17 27.79 12.20 39.10
CA PRO A 17 27.17 13.10 38.15
C PRO A 17 28.25 13.57 37.16
N ILE A 18 28.49 12.79 36.10
CA ILE A 18 29.33 13.27 35.00
C ILE A 18 28.46 14.13 34.08
N ALA A 19 28.60 15.44 34.28
CA ALA A 19 28.17 16.47 33.36
C ALA A 19 28.84 16.26 31.99
N PHE A 20 28.15 15.60 31.06
CA PHE A 20 28.56 15.60 29.65
C PHE A 20 28.08 16.90 29.01
N VAL A 21 29.05 17.81 28.88
CA VAL A 21 28.99 19.05 28.13
C VAL A 21 28.65 18.75 26.67
N PHE A 22 27.57 19.40 26.22
CA PHE A 22 27.19 19.57 24.82
C PHE A 22 28.31 20.33 24.08
N THR A 23 28.99 19.67 23.14
CA THR A 23 29.64 20.34 22.00
C THR A 23 29.22 19.63 20.73
N GLY A 24 28.49 20.37 19.90
CA GLY A 24 27.86 19.88 18.70
C GLY A 24 28.83 19.52 17.59
N VAL A 25 28.51 18.42 16.92
CA VAL A 25 28.75 18.23 15.49
C VAL A 25 27.45 17.69 14.90
N PHE A 26 26.48 18.59 14.75
CA PHE A 26 25.33 18.38 13.87
C PHE A 26 25.77 18.69 12.45
N ALA A 27 26.12 17.67 11.66
CA ALA A 27 26.01 17.72 10.20
C ALA A 27 26.33 16.35 9.59
N VAL A 28 25.54 16.00 8.57
CA VAL A 28 25.70 14.85 7.66
C VAL A 28 25.05 13.53 8.10
N GLU A 29 23.79 13.57 8.53
CA GLU A 29 22.84 12.47 8.28
C GLU A 29 21.76 12.95 7.31
N GLY A 30 22.09 13.04 6.02
CA GLY A 30 21.19 13.73 5.10
C GLY A 30 21.22 13.31 3.64
N VAL A 31 21.86 12.20 3.22
CA VAL A 31 21.92 11.86 1.78
C VAL A 31 21.94 10.35 1.49
N VAL A 32 20.97 9.55 1.97
CA VAL A 32 20.71 8.20 1.38
C VAL A 32 19.22 7.83 1.40
N ARG A 33 18.33 8.75 1.00
CA ARG A 33 16.86 8.53 1.06
C ARG A 33 16.14 8.49 -0.28
N ARG A 34 16.81 8.13 -1.40
CA ARG A 34 16.16 8.07 -2.72
C ARG A 34 16.29 6.79 -3.56
N ARG A 35 17.01 5.73 -3.11
CA ARG A 35 17.07 4.44 -3.86
C ARG A 35 16.40 3.25 -3.16
N ALA A 36 15.98 3.37 -1.91
CA ALA A 36 15.50 2.23 -1.12
C ALA A 36 14.02 1.87 -1.32
N ILE A 37 13.22 2.72 -1.97
CA ILE A 37 11.76 2.53 -2.08
C ILE A 37 11.40 1.39 -3.04
N GLY A 38 12.25 1.09 -4.04
CA GLY A 38 12.00 0.01 -5.01
C GLY A 38 12.36 -1.39 -4.51
N LEU A 39 13.37 -1.51 -3.65
CA LEU A 39 13.85 -2.83 -3.18
C LEU A 39 12.87 -3.48 -2.21
N SER A 40 12.29 -2.72 -1.28
CA SER A 40 11.32 -3.26 -0.33
C SER A 40 10.03 -3.71 -1.01
N THR A 41 9.51 -2.93 -1.96
CA THR A 41 8.36 -3.33 -2.80
C THR A 41 8.66 -4.54 -3.66
N LYS A 42 9.88 -4.64 -4.24
CA LYS A 42 10.30 -5.82 -5.00
C LYS A 42 10.33 -7.08 -4.13
N ILE A 43 10.94 -7.02 -2.93
CA ILE A 43 10.98 -8.15 -1.99
C ILE A 43 9.56 -8.58 -1.60
N VAL A 44 8.70 -7.63 -1.25
CA VAL A 44 7.30 -7.90 -0.89
C VAL A 44 6.53 -8.51 -2.06
N GLY A 45 6.71 -8.01 -3.27
CA GLY A 45 6.04 -8.54 -4.47
C GLY A 45 6.46 -9.98 -4.79
N ILE A 46 7.75 -10.29 -4.68
CA ILE A 46 8.23 -11.67 -4.85
C ILE A 46 7.66 -12.56 -3.74
N ALA A 47 7.71 -12.14 -2.48
CA ALA A 47 7.16 -12.92 -1.36
C ALA A 47 5.64 -13.16 -1.49
N GLN A 48 4.89 -12.22 -2.09
CA GLN A 48 3.46 -12.41 -2.37
C GLN A 48 3.18 -13.42 -3.48
N GLY A 49 4.07 -13.54 -4.47
CA GLY A 49 3.93 -14.46 -5.61
C GLY A 49 4.17 -15.92 -5.27
N HIS A 50 4.86 -16.21 -4.16
CA HIS A 50 5.23 -17.57 -3.76
C HIS A 50 4.47 -18.01 -2.50
N ALA A 51 3.92 -19.23 -2.50
CA ALA A 51 3.27 -19.79 -1.32
C ALA A 51 4.26 -20.11 -0.19
N LYS A 52 5.47 -20.56 -0.57
CA LYS A 52 6.58 -20.89 0.32
C LYS A 52 7.88 -20.46 -0.35
N VAL A 53 8.73 -19.70 0.34
CA VAL A 53 10.01 -19.23 -0.19
C VAL A 53 11.04 -19.08 0.92
N THR A 54 12.29 -19.46 0.64
CA THR A 54 13.39 -19.32 1.61
C THR A 54 13.97 -17.91 1.59
N MET A 55 14.55 -17.44 2.70
CA MET A 55 15.20 -16.12 2.75
C MET A 55 16.37 -16.01 1.77
N GLN A 56 17.10 -17.10 1.53
CA GLN A 56 18.21 -17.14 0.57
C GLN A 56 17.71 -16.95 -0.86
N GLU A 57 16.62 -17.64 -1.23
CA GLU A 57 16.01 -17.51 -2.55
C GLU A 57 15.46 -16.10 -2.79
N LEU A 58 14.82 -15.50 -1.78
CA LEU A 58 14.41 -14.09 -1.84
C LEU A 58 15.59 -13.15 -2.00
N ALA A 59 16.72 -13.40 -1.32
CA ALA A 59 17.93 -12.61 -1.46
C ALA A 59 18.49 -12.68 -2.89
N SER A 60 18.57 -13.89 -3.47
CA SER A 60 19.01 -14.12 -4.84
C SER A 60 18.11 -13.43 -5.88
N LEU A 61 16.79 -13.53 -5.74
CA LEU A 61 15.82 -12.95 -6.68
C LEU A 61 15.74 -11.41 -6.56
N SER A 62 15.81 -10.90 -5.33
CA SER A 62 15.72 -9.46 -5.09
C SER A 62 17.05 -8.74 -5.36
N GLY A 63 18.19 -9.43 -5.20
CA GLY A 63 19.54 -8.84 -5.20
C GLY A 63 19.88 -8.13 -3.88
N ALA A 64 19.14 -8.40 -2.80
CA ALA A 64 19.34 -7.80 -1.49
C ALA A 64 20.07 -8.77 -0.53
N SER A 65 20.71 -8.21 0.50
CA SER A 65 21.31 -9.04 1.56
C SER A 65 20.22 -9.79 2.37
N PRO A 66 20.51 -11.00 2.88
CA PRO A 66 19.53 -11.81 3.61
C PRO A 66 19.01 -11.13 4.90
N GLU A 67 19.86 -10.35 5.57
CA GLU A 67 19.50 -9.54 6.74
C GLU A 67 18.45 -8.47 6.38
N ARG A 68 18.61 -7.84 5.21
CA ARG A 68 17.70 -6.81 4.72
C ARG A 68 16.36 -7.40 4.28
N VAL A 69 16.36 -8.58 3.66
CA VAL A 69 15.12 -9.31 3.34
C VAL A 69 14.34 -9.62 4.61
N THR A 70 15.03 -10.11 5.64
CA THR A 70 14.42 -10.47 6.92
C THR A 70 13.77 -9.27 7.60
N SER A 71 14.49 -8.15 7.71
CA SER A 71 13.94 -6.92 8.31
C SER A 71 12.76 -6.34 7.51
N VAL A 72 12.81 -6.39 6.17
CA VAL A 72 11.70 -5.94 5.31
C VAL A 72 10.48 -6.83 5.47
N LEU A 73 10.64 -8.15 5.55
CA LEU A 73 9.53 -9.08 5.74
C LEU A 73 8.85 -8.88 7.09
N TYR A 74 9.62 -8.77 8.18
CA TYR A 74 9.04 -8.46 9.50
C TYR A 74 8.29 -7.14 9.49
N ALA A 75 8.84 -6.09 8.88
CA ALA A 75 8.15 -4.80 8.74
C ALA A 75 6.88 -4.91 7.87
N ALA A 76 6.89 -5.74 6.83
CA ALA A 76 5.75 -5.96 5.94
C ALA A 76 4.62 -6.75 6.63
N ILE A 77 4.96 -7.73 7.47
CA ILE A 77 4.01 -8.47 8.30
C ILE A 77 3.41 -7.54 9.36
N ALA A 78 4.24 -6.77 10.06
CA ALA A 78 3.79 -5.82 11.10
C ALA A 78 2.88 -4.73 10.53
N SER A 79 3.14 -4.26 9.31
CA SER A 79 2.29 -3.28 8.61
C SER A 79 1.05 -3.90 7.93
N GLY A 80 0.88 -5.22 7.99
CA GLY A 80 -0.25 -5.92 7.38
C GLY A 80 -0.23 -5.97 5.84
N LYS A 81 0.91 -5.66 5.20
CA LYS A 81 1.06 -5.71 3.74
C LYS A 81 1.13 -7.14 3.19
N ILE A 82 1.64 -8.06 4.01
CA ILE A 82 1.69 -9.50 3.72
C ILE A 82 1.23 -10.27 4.95
N ARG A 83 0.64 -11.44 4.71
CA ARG A 83 0.23 -12.38 5.76
C ARG A 83 1.01 -13.67 5.58
N GLY A 84 1.68 -14.09 6.65
CA GLY A 84 2.46 -15.31 6.65
C GLY A 84 3.22 -15.48 7.95
N THR A 85 3.72 -16.69 8.14
CA THR A 85 4.57 -17.06 9.28
C THR A 85 5.97 -17.30 8.76
N ILE A 86 6.97 -16.90 9.54
CA ILE A 86 8.37 -17.20 9.25
C ILE A 86 8.79 -18.37 10.15
N GLU A 87 9.12 -19.51 9.54
CA GLU A 87 9.60 -20.69 10.23
C GLU A 87 11.06 -20.95 9.84
N HIS A 88 11.99 -20.88 10.79
CA HIS A 88 13.39 -21.34 10.61
C HIS A 88 14.11 -20.85 9.33
N SER A 89 13.79 -19.64 8.82
CA SER A 89 14.25 -19.03 7.54
C SER A 89 13.41 -19.27 6.28
N THR A 90 12.22 -19.84 6.43
CA THR A 90 11.25 -19.98 5.34
C THR A 90 10.05 -19.11 5.63
N PHE A 91 9.67 -18.28 4.66
CA PHE A 91 8.40 -17.56 4.68
C PHE A 91 7.31 -18.46 4.10
N ILE A 92 6.27 -18.72 4.90
CA ILE A 92 5.10 -19.48 4.50
C ILE A 92 3.92 -18.51 4.49
N ARG A 93 3.33 -18.31 3.32
CA ARG A 93 2.19 -17.42 3.16
C ARG A 93 0.95 -18.08 3.77
N SER A 94 0.27 -17.39 4.67
CA SER A 94 -1.02 -17.84 5.16
C SER A 94 -2.07 -17.57 4.08
N GLU A 95 -2.67 -18.61 3.51
CA GLU A 95 -3.68 -18.47 2.44
C GLU A 95 -5.02 -17.88 2.90
N GLY A 96 -5.10 -17.47 4.18
CA GLY A 96 -6.26 -16.80 4.78
C GLY A 96 -6.37 -15.34 4.37
N ALA A 97 -7.09 -15.11 3.27
CA ALA A 97 -7.58 -13.82 2.79
C ALA A 97 -6.48 -12.78 2.56
N VAL A 98 -6.14 -12.56 1.29
CA VAL A 98 -5.63 -11.27 0.84
C VAL A 98 -6.65 -10.24 1.35
N ALA A 99 -6.32 -9.55 2.45
CA ALA A 99 -7.07 -8.39 2.90
C ALA A 99 -7.11 -7.48 1.69
N GLY A 100 -8.31 -7.33 1.14
CA GLY A 100 -8.53 -6.95 -0.23
C GLY A 100 -7.46 -5.97 -0.69
N ALA A 101 -6.80 -6.32 -1.78
CA ALA A 101 -6.73 -5.32 -2.82
C ALA A 101 -8.18 -4.84 -2.95
N LYS A 102 -8.52 -3.77 -2.24
CA LYS A 102 -9.37 -2.75 -2.81
C LYS A 102 -8.60 -2.39 -4.08
N THR A 103 -8.80 -3.19 -5.13
CA THR A 103 -9.20 -2.61 -6.39
C THR A 103 -10.28 -1.65 -5.95
N VAL A 104 -9.86 -0.41 -5.68
CA VAL A 104 -10.69 0.71 -5.98
C VAL A 104 -10.91 0.49 -7.47
N GLU A 105 -11.91 -0.32 -7.81
CA GLU A 105 -12.70 -0.12 -8.99
C GLU A 105 -13.11 1.32 -8.81
N ARG A 106 -12.25 2.21 -9.31
CA ARG A 106 -12.57 3.60 -9.45
C ARG A 106 -13.65 3.51 -10.49
N GLU A 107 -14.89 3.37 -10.02
CA GLU A 107 -16.07 3.53 -10.83
C GLU A 107 -15.84 4.86 -11.52
N VAL A 108 -15.41 4.77 -12.77
CA VAL A 108 -15.18 5.94 -13.60
C VAL A 108 -16.60 6.43 -13.81
N MET A 109 -17.00 7.45 -13.05
CA MET A 109 -18.30 8.07 -13.21
C MET A 109 -18.31 8.71 -14.59
N VAL A 110 -18.78 7.98 -15.59
CA VAL A 110 -18.94 8.49 -16.95
C VAL A 110 -20.19 9.37 -16.94
N ALA A 111 -20.02 10.69 -16.85
CA ALA A 111 -21.14 11.59 -17.05
C ALA A 111 -21.50 11.61 -18.54
N ARG A 112 -22.74 11.23 -18.86
CA ARG A 112 -23.29 11.37 -20.21
C ARG A 112 -23.93 12.74 -20.33
N LYS A 113 -23.43 13.59 -21.22
CA LYS A 113 -23.93 14.97 -21.39
C LYS A 113 -24.91 15.05 -22.56
N VAL A 114 -26.20 15.12 -22.26
CA VAL A 114 -27.26 15.36 -23.25
C VAL A 114 -27.08 16.76 -23.87
N PRO A 115 -27.17 16.92 -25.20
CA PRO A 115 -27.08 18.24 -25.83
C PRO A 115 -28.26 19.14 -25.42
N GLU A 116 -28.02 20.44 -25.28
CA GLU A 116 -29.06 21.40 -24.86
C GLU A 116 -30.12 21.64 -25.95
N ARG A 117 -29.80 21.37 -27.22
CA ARG A 117 -30.70 21.57 -28.36
C ARG A 117 -30.69 20.40 -29.33
N CYS A 118 -31.86 20.10 -29.88
CA CYS A 118 -31.99 19.10 -30.93
C CYS A 118 -31.44 19.64 -32.26
N PHE A 119 -30.53 18.90 -32.93
CA PHE A 119 -30.01 19.31 -34.24
C PHE A 119 -31.06 19.30 -35.36
N LYS A 120 -32.16 18.55 -35.19
CA LYS A 120 -33.18 18.37 -36.23
C LYS A 120 -34.27 19.44 -36.18
N CYS A 121 -34.80 19.73 -34.99
CA CYS A 121 -35.89 20.71 -34.83
C CYS A 121 -35.50 22.00 -34.13
N GLY A 122 -34.29 22.08 -33.54
CA GLY A 122 -33.84 23.26 -32.81
C GLY A 122 -34.49 23.48 -31.44
N ALA A 123 -35.39 22.58 -31.00
CA ALA A 123 -36.01 22.68 -29.69
C ALA A 123 -34.99 22.46 -28.56
N ASP A 124 -35.16 23.19 -27.46
CA ASP A 124 -34.39 23.00 -26.24
C ASP A 124 -34.73 21.63 -25.63
N MET A 125 -33.72 20.94 -25.11
CA MET A 125 -33.87 19.62 -24.51
C MET A 125 -33.51 19.63 -23.04
N ASN A 126 -34.45 19.19 -22.21
CA ASN A 126 -34.24 19.00 -20.78
C ASN A 126 -33.72 17.57 -20.52
N PRO A 127 -32.53 17.39 -19.92
CA PRO A 127 -31.98 16.06 -19.61
C PRO A 127 -32.90 15.18 -18.73
N LYS A 128 -33.86 15.78 -18.03
CA LYS A 128 -34.84 15.08 -17.18
C LYS A 128 -36.03 14.52 -17.95
N GLU A 129 -36.32 15.04 -19.14
CA GLU A 129 -37.51 14.70 -19.93
C GLU A 129 -37.18 13.87 -21.18
N VAL A 130 -35.89 13.67 -21.48
CA VAL A 130 -35.46 12.88 -22.63
C VAL A 130 -35.56 11.38 -22.35
N GLU A 131 -36.09 10.65 -23.32
CA GLU A 131 -36.16 9.19 -23.28
C GLU A 131 -34.85 8.60 -23.82
N TRP A 132 -34.24 7.71 -23.05
CA TRP A 132 -33.04 6.97 -23.48
C TRP A 132 -33.45 5.75 -24.31
N VAL A 133 -32.99 5.71 -25.56
CA VAL A 133 -33.28 4.61 -26.49
C VAL A 133 -32.10 3.65 -26.67
N GLY A 134 -30.95 3.95 -26.05
CA GLY A 134 -29.77 3.10 -26.05
C GLY A 134 -28.69 3.63 -25.09
N PRO A 135 -27.51 3.00 -25.04
CA PRO A 135 -26.44 3.39 -24.10
C PRO A 135 -25.94 4.82 -24.31
N ASP A 136 -25.82 5.24 -25.58
CA ASP A 136 -25.31 6.57 -25.98
C ASP A 136 -26.30 7.31 -26.89
N SER A 137 -27.60 7.00 -26.82
CA SER A 137 -28.60 7.61 -27.68
C SER A 137 -29.86 8.00 -26.93
N VAL A 138 -30.37 9.19 -27.25
CA VAL A 138 -31.57 9.79 -26.66
C VAL A 138 -32.55 10.20 -27.74
N ARG A 139 -33.84 10.12 -27.43
CA ARG A 139 -34.91 10.53 -28.34
C ARG A 139 -35.41 11.93 -27.96
N CYS A 140 -35.48 12.81 -28.95
CA CYS A 140 -36.04 14.14 -28.78
C CYS A 140 -37.55 14.07 -28.54
N PRO A 141 -38.10 14.65 -27.45
CA PRO A 141 -39.53 14.60 -27.15
C PRO A 141 -40.38 15.40 -28.13
N HIS A 142 -39.80 16.40 -28.82
CA HIS A 142 -40.53 17.29 -29.71
C HIS A 142 -40.69 16.73 -31.14
N CYS A 143 -39.62 16.14 -31.71
CA CYS A 143 -39.64 15.69 -33.11
C CYS A 143 -39.39 14.18 -33.27
N GLY A 144 -39.15 13.46 -32.18
CA GLY A 144 -38.88 12.02 -32.18
C GLY A 144 -37.54 11.60 -32.78
N ALA A 145 -36.67 12.54 -33.16
CA ALA A 145 -35.35 12.25 -33.69
C ALA A 145 -34.46 11.59 -32.63
N THR A 146 -33.65 10.62 -33.05
CA THR A 146 -32.65 9.98 -32.18
C THR A 146 -31.33 10.74 -32.32
N LEU A 147 -30.74 11.11 -31.19
CA LEU A 147 -29.52 11.90 -31.09
C LEU A 147 -28.45 11.09 -30.36
N ALA A 148 -27.21 11.15 -30.83
CA ALA A 148 -26.07 10.56 -30.13
C ALA A 148 -25.60 11.48 -29.00
N VAL A 149 -25.34 10.91 -27.83
CA VAL A 149 -24.86 11.62 -26.65
C VAL A 149 -23.34 11.47 -26.56
N LYS A 150 -22.63 12.55 -26.23
CA LYS A 150 -21.19 12.51 -26.03
C LYS A 150 -20.89 11.98 -24.62
N THR A 151 -20.15 10.88 -24.54
CA THR A 151 -19.61 10.32 -23.31
C THR A 151 -18.25 10.95 -23.02
N GLU A 152 -18.12 11.63 -21.88
CA GLU A 152 -16.84 12.16 -21.42
C GLU A 152 -16.37 11.37 -20.20
N ARG A 153 -15.07 11.02 -20.20
CA ARG A 153 -14.45 10.29 -19.09
C ARG A 153 -14.01 11.31 -18.04
N ILE A 154 -14.62 11.26 -16.85
CA ILE A 154 -14.23 12.07 -15.68
C ILE A 154 -13.13 11.36 -14.88
#